data_AF-A0A485CX92-F1
#
_entry.id   AF-A0A485CX92-F1
#
_cell.length_a   1.000
_cell.length_b   1.000
_cell.length_c   1.000
_cell.angle_alpha   90.00
_cell.angle_beta   90.00
_cell.angle_gamma   90.00
#
_symmetry.space_group_name_H-M   'P 1'
#
loop_
_entity.id
_entity.type
_entity.pdbx_description
1 polymer ?
#
loop_
_entity_poly.entity_id
_entity_poly.type
_entity_poly.pdbx_seq_one_letter_code
_entity_poly.pdbx_strand_id
1 'polypeptide(L)'
;MADLTQREQFDYTIKAPDGSLSHGNLIIDLHPHVEGSDKSDTTASSAYDDTYTLGGGGDTVVFNLLDNDDATGGNGHNNHWTDFSVSDGDHIDISKLLTDWSGKSEDLGQYLSIEHTASGDTVVSIDRDGAGTQYQSTQLITLDGVQPTLEELLHHDSSANHG
;
A
#
# COMPACT_ATOMS: atom_id res chain seq x y z
N MET A 1 14.92 -8.04 -0.03
CA MET A 1 14.13 -7.52 1.10
C MET A 1 13.58 -8.71 1.86
N ALA A 2 13.42 -8.62 3.19
CA ALA A 2 12.64 -9.60 3.92
C ALA A 2 11.17 -9.20 3.81
N ASP A 3 10.30 -10.11 3.41
CA ASP A 3 8.87 -9.80 3.24
C ASP A 3 8.19 -9.85 4.62
N LEU A 4 7.87 -8.69 5.19
CA LEU A 4 7.13 -8.54 6.44
C LEU A 4 5.63 -8.72 6.17
N THR A 5 5.22 -9.92 5.76
CA THR A 5 3.87 -10.20 5.25
C THR A 5 2.80 -10.34 6.33
N GLN A 6 3.18 -10.26 7.61
CA GLN A 6 2.28 -10.39 8.74
C GLN A 6 2.85 -9.62 9.93
N ARG A 7 1.98 -9.11 10.81
CA ARG A 7 2.43 -8.47 12.05
C ARG A 7 2.92 -9.51 13.05
N GLU A 8 4.07 -9.27 13.68
CA GLU A 8 4.59 -10.17 14.70
C GLU A 8 3.89 -9.99 16.05
N GLN A 9 3.20 -11.06 16.45
CA GLN A 9 2.51 -11.16 17.72
C GLN A 9 2.96 -12.41 18.46
N PHE A 10 3.35 -12.26 19.74
CA PHE A 10 3.80 -13.35 20.60
C PHE A 10 2.92 -13.46 21.84
N ASP A 11 2.21 -14.58 21.95
CA ASP A 11 1.56 -14.95 23.20
C ASP A 11 2.59 -15.52 24.19
N TYR A 12 2.58 -15.04 25.42
CA TYR A 12 3.48 -15.52 26.46
C TYR A 12 2.74 -15.82 27.76
N THR A 13 3.32 -16.72 28.54
CA THR A 13 2.82 -17.08 29.87
C THR A 13 3.91 -16.82 30.91
N ILE A 14 3.56 -16.07 31.96
CA ILE A 14 4.39 -15.90 33.15
C ILE A 14 3.88 -16.83 34.24
N LYS A 15 4.78 -17.61 34.84
CA LYS A 15 4.48 -18.43 36.02
C LYS A 15 5.03 -17.77 37.28
N ALA A 16 4.15 -17.43 38.22
CA ALA A 16 4.55 -16.88 39.51
C ALA A 16 5.11 -17.98 40.45
N PRO A 17 5.84 -17.61 41.52
CA PRO A 17 6.40 -18.57 42.47
C PRO A 17 5.36 -19.46 43.16
N ASP A 18 4.12 -18.99 43.31
CA ASP A 18 3.01 -19.76 43.87
C ASP A 18 2.37 -20.74 42.87
N GLY A 19 2.88 -20.79 41.63
CA GLY A 19 2.41 -21.65 40.56
C GLY A 19 1.28 -21.08 39.72
N SER A 20 0.76 -19.89 40.04
CA SER A 20 -0.23 -19.21 39.20
C SER A 20 0.37 -18.82 37.83
N LEU A 21 -0.48 -18.82 36.80
CA LEU A 21 -0.11 -18.45 35.44
C LEU A 21 -0.82 -17.15 35.05
N SER A 22 -0.07 -16.24 34.44
CA SER A 22 -0.58 -15.05 33.77
C SER A 22 -0.28 -15.16 32.29
N HIS A 23 -1.23 -14.78 31.44
CA HIS A 23 -1.07 -14.76 29.99
C HIS A 23 -1.00 -13.32 29.53
N GLY A 24 -0.14 -13.05 28.56
CA GLY A 24 0.01 -11.75 27.96
C GLY A 24 0.33 -11.88 26.48
N ASN A 25 0.24 -10.75 25.80
CA ASN A 25 0.57 -10.65 24.40
C ASN A 25 1.64 -9.56 24.22
N LEU A 26 2.66 -9.87 23.40
CA LEU A 26 3.66 -8.92 22.94
C LEU A 26 3.44 -8.68 21.45
N ILE A 27 3.07 -7.46 21.10
CA ILE A 27 2.92 -7.02 19.71
C ILE A 27 4.17 -6.23 19.36
N ILE A 28 4.81 -6.57 18.24
CA ILE A 28 5.84 -5.73 17.63
C ILE A 28 5.16 -4.87 16.57
N ASP A 29 5.18 -3.56 16.79
CA ASP A 29 4.60 -2.57 15.88
C ASP A 29 5.74 -1.83 15.18
N LEU A 30 6.01 -2.22 13.93
CA LEU A 30 7.06 -1.64 13.11
C LEU A 30 6.49 -0.52 12.23
N HIS A 31 7.36 0.42 11.89
CA HIS A 31 7.08 1.48 10.93
C HIS A 31 8.28 1.55 9.97
N PRO A 32 8.40 0.62 9.02
CA PRO A 32 9.56 0.55 8.12
C PRO A 32 9.74 1.85 7.33
N HIS A 33 10.98 2.31 7.24
CA HIS A 33 11.37 3.37 6.32
C HIS A 33 12.17 2.76 5.17
N VAL A 34 11.65 2.88 3.97
CA VAL A 34 12.22 2.31 2.75
C VAL A 34 12.85 3.43 1.95
N GLU A 35 14.18 3.38 1.83
CA GLU A 35 14.97 4.34 1.05
C GLU A 35 15.38 3.69 -0.29
N GLY A 36 15.16 4.41 -1.38
CA GLY A 36 15.59 4.01 -2.72
C GLY A 36 16.89 4.68 -3.17
N SER A 37 17.04 4.88 -4.48
CA SER A 37 18.25 5.36 -5.15
C SER A 37 17.95 6.40 -6.22
N ASP A 38 18.96 6.89 -6.94
CA ASP A 38 18.76 7.78 -8.11
C ASP A 38 18.42 6.99 -9.40
N LYS A 39 17.85 5.79 -9.28
CA LYS A 39 17.46 4.89 -10.37
C LYS A 39 16.06 4.37 -10.09
N SER A 40 15.36 3.93 -11.14
CA SER A 40 14.12 3.18 -10.99
C SER A 40 14.27 2.00 -10.04
N ASP A 41 13.54 2.07 -8.93
CA ASP A 41 13.47 1.09 -7.88
C ASP A 41 12.08 0.45 -7.85
N THR A 42 12.03 -0.80 -7.39
CA THR A 42 10.77 -1.51 -7.15
C THR A 42 10.83 -2.11 -5.77
N THR A 43 9.86 -1.74 -4.94
CA THR A 43 9.72 -2.26 -3.59
C THR A 43 8.31 -2.80 -3.38
N ALA A 44 8.18 -3.74 -2.44
CA ALA A 44 6.88 -4.27 -2.04
C ALA A 44 6.48 -3.67 -0.69
N SER A 45 5.18 -3.39 -0.53
CA SER A 45 4.59 -3.06 0.77
C SER A 45 4.58 -4.26 1.70
N SER A 46 4.55 -3.97 2.99
CA SER A 46 4.43 -4.94 4.07
C SER A 46 3.08 -4.88 4.77
N ALA A 47 2.88 -5.73 5.78
CA ALA A 47 1.74 -5.71 6.69
C ALA A 47 1.81 -4.60 7.77
N TYR A 48 2.87 -3.79 7.73
CA TYR A 48 3.09 -2.62 8.57
C TYR A 48 2.85 -1.33 7.79
N ASP A 49 2.69 -0.23 8.54
CA ASP A 49 2.56 1.10 7.96
C ASP A 49 3.95 1.60 7.52
N ASP A 50 4.23 1.48 6.23
CA ASP A 50 5.53 1.77 5.62
C ASP A 50 5.64 3.23 5.18
N THR A 51 6.84 3.80 5.28
CA THR A 51 7.19 5.12 4.72
C THR A 51 8.22 4.96 3.62
N TYR A 52 7.92 5.45 2.42
CA TYR A 52 8.78 5.38 1.23
C TYR A 52 9.42 6.73 0.92
N THR A 53 10.72 6.71 0.67
CA THR A 53 11.52 7.80 0.08
C THR A 53 12.41 7.18 -0.98
N LEU A 54 11.91 7.07 -2.21
CA LEU A 54 12.55 6.22 -3.23
C LEU A 54 13.60 6.94 -4.08
N GLY A 55 13.68 8.27 -4.00
CA GLY A 55 14.71 9.05 -4.66
C GLY A 55 14.28 9.51 -6.04
N GLY A 56 15.00 9.13 -7.08
CA GLY A 56 14.71 9.58 -8.44
C GLY A 56 14.81 8.46 -9.46
N GLY A 57 14.14 8.62 -10.59
CA GLY A 57 13.84 7.50 -11.49
C GLY A 57 12.36 7.14 -11.35
N GLY A 58 11.83 6.36 -12.29
CA GLY A 58 10.43 5.93 -12.22
C GLY A 58 10.32 4.74 -11.29
N ASP A 59 9.86 4.98 -10.07
CA ASP A 59 9.82 4.00 -8.99
C ASP A 59 8.46 3.33 -8.86
N THR A 60 8.43 2.14 -8.29
CA THR A 60 7.20 1.35 -8.10
C THR A 60 7.08 0.85 -6.67
N VAL A 61 5.98 1.20 -6.01
CA VAL A 61 5.53 0.52 -4.79
C VAL A 61 4.47 -0.52 -5.16
N VAL A 62 4.77 -1.79 -4.89
CA VAL A 62 3.91 -2.93 -5.19
C VAL A 62 3.16 -3.35 -3.94
N PHE A 63 1.83 -3.27 -3.99
CA PHE A 63 0.97 -3.82 -2.94
C PHE A 63 0.52 -5.22 -3.35
N ASN A 64 1.01 -6.23 -2.62
CA ASN A 64 0.65 -7.64 -2.87
C ASN A 64 -0.51 -8.04 -1.98
N LEU A 65 -1.22 -9.11 -2.37
CA LEU A 65 -2.19 -9.75 -1.48
C LEU A 65 -1.48 -10.60 -0.41
N LEU A 66 -1.53 -10.16 0.84
CA LEU A 66 -0.95 -10.81 2.02
C LEU A 66 -2.01 -11.56 2.84
N ASP A 67 -3.18 -10.96 3.00
CA ASP A 67 -4.37 -11.55 3.63
C ASP A 67 -5.60 -11.36 2.73
N ASN A 68 -6.21 -12.46 2.33
CA ASN A 68 -7.38 -12.42 1.47
C ASN A 68 -8.58 -11.77 2.14
N ASP A 69 -8.74 -11.89 3.45
CA ASP A 69 -9.95 -11.46 4.15
C ASP A 69 -9.87 -9.98 4.59
N ASP A 70 -8.74 -9.32 4.33
CA ASP A 70 -8.49 -7.92 4.68
C ASP A 70 -8.76 -6.95 3.51
N ALA A 71 -9.31 -5.77 3.82
CA ALA A 71 -9.70 -4.77 2.83
C ALA A 71 -8.52 -4.09 2.12
N THR A 72 -7.34 -4.01 2.75
CA THR A 72 -6.08 -3.58 2.12
C THR A 72 -5.31 -4.76 1.50
N GLY A 73 -5.88 -5.97 1.60
CA GLY A 73 -5.17 -7.21 1.28
C GLY A 73 -4.10 -7.55 2.30
N GLY A 74 -4.18 -7.03 3.54
CA GLY A 74 -3.24 -7.28 4.62
C GLY A 74 -1.98 -6.42 4.58
N ASN A 75 -1.96 -5.35 3.77
CA ASN A 75 -0.87 -4.36 3.78
C ASN A 75 -1.07 -3.36 4.94
N GLY A 76 -0.11 -2.47 5.18
CA GLY A 76 -0.31 -1.31 6.04
C GLY A 76 -1.55 -0.50 5.63
N HIS A 77 -2.20 0.12 6.61
CA HIS A 77 -3.37 0.98 6.39
C HIS A 77 -2.97 2.45 6.27
N ASN A 78 -1.79 2.81 6.79
CA ASN A 78 -1.29 4.17 6.81
C ASN A 78 0.11 4.28 6.22
N ASN A 79 0.28 3.79 4.99
CA ASN A 79 1.52 3.95 4.25
C ASN A 79 1.69 5.40 3.80
N HIS A 80 2.94 5.86 3.68
CA HIS A 80 3.28 7.20 3.19
C HIS A 80 4.34 7.12 2.10
N TRP A 81 4.18 7.86 1.01
CA TRP A 81 5.24 8.09 0.03
C TRP A 81 5.59 9.58 0.03
N THR A 82 6.80 9.86 0.49
CA THR A 82 7.26 11.22 0.83
C THR A 82 7.78 12.03 -0.36
N ASP A 83 8.17 11.36 -1.45
CA ASP A 83 8.82 11.97 -2.61
C ASP A 83 8.24 11.53 -3.97
N PHE A 84 7.00 11.01 -3.98
CA PHE A 84 6.32 10.58 -5.21
C PHE A 84 6.34 11.65 -6.31
N SER A 85 6.76 11.28 -7.50
CA SER A 85 6.95 12.17 -8.64
C SER A 85 6.40 11.57 -9.95
N VAL A 86 5.27 12.13 -10.42
CA VAL A 86 4.73 11.84 -11.75
C VAL A 86 5.76 12.13 -12.85
N SER A 87 6.60 13.15 -12.67
CA SER A 87 7.61 13.52 -13.65
C SER A 87 8.77 12.53 -13.74
N ASP A 88 9.12 11.87 -12.65
CA ASP A 88 10.17 10.84 -12.65
C ASP A 88 9.64 9.49 -13.11
N GLY A 89 8.32 9.31 -13.04
CA GLY A 89 7.58 8.17 -13.57
C GLY A 89 7.11 7.18 -12.50
N ASP A 90 6.96 7.68 -11.28
CA ASP A 90 6.53 6.90 -10.14
C ASP A 90 5.10 6.42 -10.30
N HIS A 91 4.85 5.20 -9.84
CA HIS A 91 3.51 4.61 -9.88
C HIS A 91 3.32 3.57 -8.78
N ILE A 92 2.05 3.29 -8.50
CA ILE A 92 1.65 2.24 -7.56
C ILE A 92 1.14 1.03 -8.34
N ASP A 93 1.65 -0.15 -8.01
CA ASP A 93 1.15 -1.41 -8.57
C ASP A 93 0.23 -2.11 -7.55
N ILE A 94 -1.05 -2.19 -7.90
CA ILE A 94 -2.10 -2.90 -7.15
C ILE A 94 -2.67 -4.11 -7.91
N SER A 95 -2.03 -4.53 -9.00
CA SER A 95 -2.55 -5.55 -9.92
C SER A 95 -2.86 -6.88 -9.23
N LYS A 96 -2.21 -7.17 -8.10
CA LYS A 96 -2.41 -8.38 -7.29
C LYS A 96 -3.40 -8.21 -6.13
N LEU A 97 -3.86 -7.00 -5.84
CA LEU A 97 -4.85 -6.77 -4.79
C LEU A 97 -6.29 -6.93 -5.28
N LEU A 98 -6.53 -6.55 -6.53
CA LEU A 98 -7.88 -6.46 -7.06
C LEU A 98 -8.49 -7.83 -7.39
N THR A 99 -9.77 -7.95 -7.09
CA THR A 99 -10.57 -9.14 -7.40
C THR A 99 -11.42 -8.84 -8.63
N ASP A 100 -11.40 -9.76 -9.60
CA ASP A 100 -12.19 -9.67 -10.84
C ASP A 100 -11.93 -8.42 -11.70
N TRP A 101 -10.84 -7.68 -11.46
CA TRP A 101 -10.46 -6.55 -12.30
C TRP A 101 -10.07 -7.01 -13.71
N SER A 102 -10.64 -6.35 -14.71
CA SER A 102 -10.45 -6.67 -16.13
C SER A 102 -9.03 -6.36 -16.64
N GLY A 103 -8.20 -5.70 -15.83
CA GLY A 103 -6.89 -5.18 -16.23
C GLY A 103 -6.98 -3.91 -17.09
N LYS A 104 -8.18 -3.33 -17.21
CA LYS A 104 -8.39 -2.11 -17.99
C LYS A 104 -8.48 -0.88 -17.09
N SER A 105 -7.82 0.19 -17.50
CA SER A 105 -7.83 1.48 -16.80
C SER A 105 -9.23 2.11 -16.70
N GLU A 106 -10.10 1.87 -17.69
CA GLU A 106 -11.46 2.42 -17.72
C GLU A 106 -12.35 1.97 -16.54
N ASP A 107 -12.06 0.79 -15.97
CA ASP A 107 -12.79 0.23 -14.84
C ASP A 107 -12.13 0.55 -13.49
N LEU A 108 -10.92 1.13 -13.51
CA LEU A 108 -10.05 1.24 -12.34
C LEU A 108 -10.57 2.23 -11.30
N GLY A 109 -11.35 3.23 -11.72
CA GLY A 109 -12.07 4.14 -10.82
C GLY A 109 -13.17 3.47 -9.99
N GLN A 110 -13.51 2.21 -10.26
CA GLN A 110 -14.37 1.41 -9.37
C GLN A 110 -13.57 0.85 -8.18
N TYR A 111 -12.27 0.66 -8.34
CA TYR A 111 -11.39 0.01 -7.37
C TYR A 111 -10.49 0.98 -6.61
N LEU A 112 -10.20 2.16 -7.18
CA LEU A 112 -9.38 3.19 -6.56
C LEU A 112 -10.10 4.52 -6.51
N SER A 113 -9.92 5.21 -5.40
CA SER A 113 -10.37 6.58 -5.21
C SER A 113 -9.24 7.45 -4.66
N ILE A 114 -9.14 8.67 -5.15
CA ILE A 114 -8.19 9.69 -4.66
C ILE A 114 -8.94 10.81 -3.94
N GLU A 115 -8.40 11.24 -2.80
CA GLU A 115 -8.83 12.46 -2.10
C GLU A 115 -7.63 13.40 -1.96
N HIS A 116 -7.77 14.62 -2.48
CA HIS A 116 -6.79 15.67 -2.29
C HIS A 116 -7.09 16.44 -1.01
N THR A 117 -6.13 16.46 -0.09
CA THR A 117 -6.29 17.15 1.19
C THR A 117 -6.01 18.65 1.05
N ALA A 118 -6.49 19.43 2.02
CA ALA A 118 -6.19 20.87 2.07
C ALA A 118 -4.71 21.18 2.35
N SER A 119 -3.93 20.22 2.89
CA SER A 119 -2.49 20.34 3.11
C SER A 119 -1.66 20.16 1.83
N GLY A 120 -2.25 19.63 0.76
CA GLY A 120 -1.56 19.35 -0.49
C GLY A 120 -1.23 17.88 -0.70
N ASP A 121 -1.66 16.99 0.17
CA ASP A 121 -1.43 15.55 0.07
C ASP A 121 -2.51 14.88 -0.78
N THR A 122 -2.24 13.63 -1.19
CA THR A 122 -3.22 12.77 -1.84
C THR A 122 -3.39 11.47 -1.06
N VAL A 123 -4.60 11.24 -0.58
CA VAL A 123 -4.98 9.96 0.02
C VAL A 123 -5.50 9.05 -1.07
N VAL A 124 -4.89 7.89 -1.21
CA VAL A 124 -5.26 6.84 -2.17
C VAL A 124 -5.93 5.72 -1.39
N SER A 125 -7.17 5.44 -1.73
CA SER A 125 -7.98 4.40 -1.11
C SER A 125 -8.35 3.32 -2.13
N ILE A 126 -8.44 2.09 -1.66
CA ILE A 126 -8.73 0.90 -2.45
C ILE A 126 -10.04 0.24 -2.01
N ASP A 127 -10.82 -0.21 -2.99
CA ASP A 127 -11.93 -1.13 -2.84
C ASP A 127 -11.64 -2.38 -3.69
N ARG A 128 -11.29 -3.50 -3.03
CA ARG A 128 -10.69 -4.66 -3.73
C ARG A 128 -11.65 -5.39 -4.66
N ASP A 129 -12.96 -5.32 -4.44
CA ASP A 129 -13.99 -5.91 -5.31
C ASP A 129 -14.79 -4.86 -6.10
N GLY A 130 -14.34 -3.61 -6.08
CA GLY A 130 -14.87 -2.52 -6.89
C GLY A 130 -16.34 -2.23 -6.59
N ALA A 131 -17.24 -2.55 -7.52
CA ALA A 131 -18.69 -2.40 -7.31
C ALA A 131 -19.33 -3.53 -6.49
N GLY A 132 -18.53 -4.48 -6.01
CA GLY A 132 -18.97 -5.53 -5.10
C GLY A 132 -19.35 -5.02 -3.71
N THR A 133 -19.60 -5.93 -2.79
CA THR A 133 -20.02 -5.60 -1.42
C THR A 133 -19.20 -6.32 -0.36
N GLN A 134 -18.17 -7.06 -0.77
CA GLN A 134 -17.32 -7.82 0.14
C GLN A 134 -16.34 -6.89 0.86
N TYR A 135 -15.75 -5.93 0.14
CA TYR A 135 -14.92 -4.90 0.71
C TYR A 135 -15.59 -3.54 0.56
N GLN A 136 -15.02 -2.55 1.25
CA GLN A 136 -15.40 -1.15 1.16
C GLN A 136 -14.11 -0.37 0.96
N SER A 137 -14.19 0.77 0.29
CA SER A 137 -13.06 1.68 0.14
C SER A 137 -12.37 1.97 1.48
N THR A 138 -11.07 1.67 1.54
CA THR A 138 -10.20 1.91 2.68
C THR A 138 -8.90 2.56 2.23
N GLN A 139 -8.31 3.42 3.07
CA GLN A 139 -7.02 4.05 2.77
C GLN A 139 -5.94 2.97 2.58
N LEU A 140 -5.11 3.15 1.56
CA LEU A 140 -3.96 2.30 1.24
C LEU A 140 -2.65 3.06 1.45
N ILE A 141 -2.55 4.27 0.89
CA ILE A 141 -1.34 5.09 0.95
C ILE A 141 -1.67 6.58 0.85
N THR A 142 -0.89 7.40 1.55
CA THR A 142 -0.86 8.85 1.38
C THR A 142 0.39 9.25 0.59
N LEU A 143 0.21 10.07 -0.44
CA LEU A 143 1.29 10.72 -1.18
C LEU A 143 1.46 12.12 -0.62
N ASP A 144 2.60 12.40 -0.03
CA ASP A 144 2.81 13.63 0.74
C ASP A 144 3.13 14.79 -0.21
N GLY A 145 2.43 15.92 -0.05
CA GLY A 145 2.71 17.17 -0.76
C GLY A 145 2.51 17.17 -2.29
N VAL A 146 1.84 16.14 -2.84
CA VAL A 146 1.55 16.03 -4.28
C VAL A 146 0.09 15.67 -4.54
N GLN A 147 -0.43 16.12 -5.69
CA GLN A 147 -1.83 15.96 -6.11
C GLN A 147 -1.96 15.37 -7.53
N PRO A 148 -1.45 14.15 -7.78
CA PRO A 148 -1.58 13.50 -9.08
C PRO A 148 -3.03 13.11 -9.37
N THR A 149 -3.41 13.02 -10.63
CA THR A 149 -4.68 12.39 -11.00
C THR A 149 -4.61 10.87 -10.86
N LEU A 150 -5.77 10.21 -10.88
CA LEU A 150 -5.84 8.75 -10.82
C LEU A 150 -5.10 8.10 -12.00
N GLU A 151 -5.16 8.71 -13.18
CA GLU A 151 -4.45 8.26 -14.38
C GLU A 151 -2.93 8.38 -14.25
N GLU A 152 -2.45 9.47 -13.63
CA GLU A 152 -1.03 9.71 -13.40
C GLU A 152 -0.44 8.73 -12.38
N LEU A 153 -1.23 8.35 -11.36
CA LEU A 153 -0.82 7.43 -10.29
C LEU A 153 -0.53 6.00 -10.76
N LEU A 154 -1.15 5.59 -11.87
CA LEU A 154 -1.22 4.19 -12.30
C LEU A 154 -0.46 3.91 -13.60
N HIS A 155 0.10 4.94 -14.24
CA HIS A 155 0.87 4.84 -15.48
C HIS A 155 0.25 3.84 -16.49
N HIS A 156 -0.87 4.23 -17.12
CA HIS A 156 -1.28 3.58 -18.36
C HIS A 156 -0.67 4.34 -19.54
N ASP A 157 0.36 3.75 -20.15
CA ASP A 157 0.82 4.18 -21.47
C ASP A 157 -0.39 4.17 -22.42
N SER A 158 -0.89 5.36 -22.77
CA SER A 158 -1.86 5.55 -23.86
C SER A 158 -1.17 5.48 -25.24
N SER A 159 0.05 4.94 -25.30
CA SER A 159 0.89 4.86 -26.50
C SER A 159 0.88 3.47 -27.15
N ALA A 160 -0.27 2.80 -27.21
CA ALA A 160 -0.47 1.68 -28.13
C ALA A 160 -1.46 2.05 -29.26
N ASN A 161 -0.87 2.55 -30.35
CA ASN A 161 -1.37 2.48 -31.73
C ASN A 161 -2.21 3.65 -32.28
N HIS A 162 -1.54 4.76 -32.59
CA HIS A 162 -1.85 5.53 -33.81
C HIS A 162 -0.69 5.39 -34.81
N GLY A 163 -0.84 4.41 -35.71
CA GLY A 163 0.03 4.17 -36.86
C GLY A 163 -0.57 3.10 -37.76
#